data_AF-A0A956R3E6-F1
#
_entry.id   AF-A0A956R3E6-F1
#
_cell.length_a   1.000
_cell.length_b   1.000
_cell.length_c   1.000
_cell.angle_alpha   90.00
_cell.angle_beta   90.00
_cell.angle_gamma   90.00
#
_symmetry.space_group_name_H-M   'P 1'
#
loop_
_entity.id
_entity.type
_entity.pdbx_description
1 polymer ?
#
loop_
_entity_poly.entity_id
_entity_poly.type
_entity_poly.pdbx_seq_one_letter_code
_entity_poly.pdbx_strand_id
1 'polypeptide(L)'
;AIFIDPRTKPKILDGSVLTLEVGIGVDARGKINRVEVYDYRGDVRLTQEDFLKQLEGRGLDAEFRMGKDGLKVVPGEDEESQLVANAGREALLLMKVALGRQ
;
A
#
# COMPACT_ATOMS: atom_id res chain seq x y z
N ALA A 1 -9.59 7.73 -11.70
CA ALA A 1 -9.17 6.97 -10.50
C ALA A 1 -9.47 5.50 -10.78
N ILE A 2 -8.53 4.58 -10.54
CA ILE A 2 -8.63 3.17 -10.96
C ILE A 2 -8.42 2.23 -9.76
N PHE A 3 -9.39 1.29 -9.68
CA PHE A 3 -9.48 -0.06 -9.11
C PHE A 3 -8.55 -0.53 -7.98
N ILE A 4 -9.20 -1.06 -6.94
CA ILE A 4 -8.65 -1.69 -5.74
C ILE A 4 -8.74 -3.22 -5.90
N ASP A 5 -7.62 -3.94 -5.72
CA ASP A 5 -7.59 -5.39 -5.45
C ASP A 5 -7.27 -5.59 -3.96
N PRO A 6 -8.27 -5.84 -3.09
CA PRO A 6 -8.02 -6.07 -1.68
C PRO A 6 -7.47 -7.49 -1.49
N ARG A 7 -6.14 -7.63 -1.44
CA ARG A 7 -5.52 -8.87 -0.97
C ARG A 7 -5.58 -8.95 0.55
N THR A 8 -6.72 -9.37 1.06
CA THR A 8 -6.87 -9.74 2.46
C THR A 8 -6.15 -11.07 2.69
N LYS A 9 -4.98 -11.04 3.33
CA LYS A 9 -4.56 -12.20 4.14
C LYS A 9 -5.32 -12.09 5.46
N PRO A 10 -6.30 -12.97 5.75
CA PRO A 10 -7.05 -12.88 6.99
C PRO A 10 -6.08 -13.10 8.16
N LYS A 11 -5.95 -12.11 9.04
CA LYS A 11 -5.35 -12.29 10.36
C LYS A 11 -6.49 -12.31 11.37
N ILE A 12 -6.54 -13.33 12.21
CA ILE A 12 -7.55 -13.39 13.28
C ILE A 12 -6.99 -12.59 14.46
N LEU A 13 -7.67 -11.50 14.82
CA LEU A 13 -7.42 -10.74 16.04
C LEU A 13 -8.70 -10.79 16.88
N ASP A 14 -8.62 -11.32 18.10
CA ASP A 14 -9.75 -11.40 19.05
C ASP A 14 -11.06 -11.97 18.46
N GLY A 15 -10.95 -12.99 17.60
CA GLY A 15 -12.10 -13.65 16.97
C GLY A 15 -12.71 -12.91 15.78
N SER A 16 -12.12 -11.78 15.35
CA SER A 16 -12.51 -11.04 14.15
C SER A 16 -11.47 -11.21 13.04
N VAL A 17 -11.95 -11.33 11.79
CA VAL A 17 -11.08 -11.26 10.60
C VAL A 17 -10.63 -9.81 10.43
N LEU A 18 -9.32 -9.59 10.46
CA LEU A 18 -8.72 -8.30 10.15
C LEU A 18 -8.78 -8.07 8.63
N THR A 19 -9.53 -7.07 8.21
CA THR A 19 -9.57 -6.60 6.82
C THR A 19 -8.66 -5.37 6.72
N LEU A 20 -7.72 -5.37 5.77
CA LEU A 20 -6.90 -4.20 5.44
C LEU A 20 -7.22 -3.83 3.99
N GLU A 21 -7.99 -2.77 3.80
CA GLU A 21 -8.31 -2.25 2.47
C GLU A 21 -7.40 -1.05 2.16
N VAL A 22 -6.81 -1.03 0.96
CA VAL A 22 -5.85 0.00 0.58
C VAL A 22 -6.24 0.61 -0.76
N GLY A 23 -6.48 1.91 -0.77
CA GLY A 23 -6.68 2.71 -1.99
C GLY A 23 -5.36 3.33 -2.45
N ILE A 24 -4.99 3.11 -3.72
CA ILE A 24 -3.78 3.69 -4.32
C ILE A 24 -4.15 4.59 -5.51
N GLY A 25 -3.73 5.85 -5.44
CA GLY A 25 -3.75 6.78 -6.55
C GLY A 25 -2.43 6.76 -7.31
N VAL A 26 -2.49 6.58 -8.63
CA VAL A 26 -1.34 6.68 -9.53
C VAL A 26 -1.61 7.77 -10.57
N ASP A 27 -0.65 8.67 -10.77
CA ASP A 27 -0.73 9.74 -11.76
C ASP A 27 -0.38 9.26 -13.19
N ALA A 28 -0.61 10.12 -14.19
CA ALA A 28 -0.35 9.78 -15.60
C ALA A 28 1.14 9.55 -15.94
N ARG A 29 2.05 9.93 -15.03
CA ARG A 29 3.50 9.69 -15.14
C ARG A 29 3.90 8.36 -14.50
N GLY A 30 2.97 7.60 -13.96
CA GLY A 30 3.25 6.32 -13.29
C GLY A 30 3.88 6.51 -11.93
N LYS A 31 3.50 7.57 -11.21
CA LYS A 31 3.93 7.83 -9.83
C LYS A 31 2.74 7.73 -8.87
N ILE A 32 2.97 7.14 -7.69
CA ILE A 32 1.97 7.15 -6.62
C ILE A 32 1.76 8.59 -6.15
N ASN A 33 0.51 9.04 -6.07
CA ASN A 33 0.17 10.40 -5.62
C ASN A 33 -0.87 10.45 -4.48
N ARG A 34 -1.39 9.28 -4.07
CA ARG A 34 -2.28 9.14 -2.92
C ARG A 34 -2.26 7.70 -2.42
N VAL A 35 -2.28 7.51 -1.12
CA VAL A 35 -2.45 6.21 -0.46
C VAL A 35 -3.45 6.41 0.67
N GLU A 36 -4.44 5.53 0.77
CA GLU A 36 -5.41 5.51 1.88
C GLU A 36 -5.61 4.08 2.37
N VAL A 37 -5.80 3.93 3.67
CA VAL A 37 -6.13 2.66 4.31
C VAL A 37 -7.52 2.79 4.93
N TYR A 38 -8.40 1.83 4.64
CA TYR A 38 -9.77 1.76 5.14
C TYR A 38 -9.99 0.49 5.94
N ASP A 39 -10.99 0.55 6.83
CA ASP A 39 -11.53 -0.57 7.61
C ASP A 39 -10.52 -1.41 8.40
N TYR A 40 -9.33 -0.85 8.65
CA TYR A 40 -8.27 -1.49 9.40
C TYR A 40 -8.48 -1.36 10.91
N ARG A 41 -8.45 -2.51 11.60
CA ARG A 41 -8.69 -2.60 13.06
C ARG A 41 -7.43 -2.90 13.88
N GLY A 42 -6.26 -2.90 13.26
CA GLY A 42 -4.97 -3.04 13.95
C GLY A 42 -4.43 -1.68 14.40
N ASP A 43 -3.11 -1.48 14.33
CA ASP A 43 -2.51 -0.21 14.73
C ASP A 43 -2.90 0.97 13.82
N VAL A 44 -3.52 1.99 14.40
CA VAL A 44 -3.98 3.20 13.69
C VAL A 44 -2.85 3.96 12.99
N ARG A 45 -1.58 3.76 13.38
CA ARG A 45 -0.42 4.38 12.71
C ARG A 45 -0.33 4.01 11.23
N LEU A 46 -0.83 2.85 10.82
CA LEU A 46 -0.90 2.45 9.41
C LEU A 46 -1.85 3.30 8.58
N THR A 47 -2.81 3.99 9.21
CA THR A 47 -3.77 4.86 8.53
C THR A 47 -3.34 6.33 8.55
N GLN A 48 -2.20 6.65 9.18
CA GLN A 48 -1.75 8.03 9.35
C GLN A 48 -0.90 8.50 8.18
N GLU A 49 -0.98 9.81 7.92
CA GLU A 49 -0.27 10.49 6.83
C GLU A 49 1.24 10.20 6.84
N ASP A 50 1.88 10.22 8.01
CA ASP A 50 3.32 9.96 8.16
C ASP A 50 3.74 8.59 7.61
N PHE A 51 2.90 7.58 7.77
CA PHE A 51 3.17 6.24 7.23
C PHE A 51 2.87 6.19 5.73
N LEU A 52 1.70 6.71 5.33
CA LEU A 52 1.16 6.59 3.97
C LEU A 52 1.99 7.39 2.94
N LYS A 53 2.47 8.58 3.31
CA LYS A 53 3.26 9.45 2.44
C LYS A 53 4.63 8.88 2.06
N GLN A 54 5.11 7.84 2.73
CA GLN A 54 6.37 7.18 2.38
C GLN A 54 6.36 6.55 0.98
N LEU A 55 5.17 6.25 0.44
CA LEU A 55 5.00 5.67 -0.88
C LEU A 55 4.74 6.73 -1.97
N GLU A 56 4.37 7.96 -1.61
CA GLU A 56 4.13 9.02 -2.59
C GLU A 56 5.40 9.35 -3.38
N GLY A 57 5.23 9.62 -4.67
CA GLY A 57 6.32 9.87 -5.61
C GLY A 57 7.08 8.63 -6.09
N ARG A 58 6.86 7.45 -5.48
CA ARG A 58 7.46 6.19 -5.94
C ARG A 58 6.86 5.75 -7.27
N GLY A 59 7.69 5.14 -8.13
CA GLY A 59 7.29 4.53 -9.39
C GLY A 59 7.75 3.07 -9.45
N LEU A 60 7.54 2.40 -10.60
CA LEU A 60 7.79 0.96 -10.73
C LEU A 60 9.21 0.50 -10.40
N ASP A 61 10.21 1.35 -10.66
CA ASP A 61 11.62 1.03 -10.44
C ASP A 61 12.07 1.28 -8.99
N ALA A 62 11.19 1.79 -8.13
CA ALA A 62 11.49 2.03 -6.73
C ALA A 62 11.51 0.72 -5.91
N GLU A 63 12.20 0.75 -4.77
CA GLU A 63 12.11 -0.30 -3.75
C GLU A 63 10.78 -0.16 -2.97
N PHE A 64 10.18 -1.31 -2.63
CA PHE A 64 8.91 -1.42 -1.88
C PHE A 64 9.02 -2.34 -0.67
N ARG A 65 10.20 -2.91 -0.40
CA ARG A 65 10.45 -3.64 0.83
C ARG A 65 10.50 -2.68 2.02
N MET A 66 9.59 -2.85 2.97
CA MET A 66 9.58 -2.08 4.21
C MET A 66 10.85 -2.37 5.01
N GLY A 67 11.42 -1.33 5.64
CA GLY A 67 12.73 -1.38 6.29
C GLY A 67 13.92 -1.19 5.32
N LYS A 68 13.68 -0.92 4.04
CA LYS A 68 14.72 -0.59 3.03
C LYS A 68 14.41 0.75 2.37
N ASP A 69 15.44 1.38 1.81
CA ASP A 69 15.30 2.59 0.99
C ASP A 69 14.46 3.71 1.63
N GLY A 70 14.68 3.92 2.93
CA GLY A 70 13.97 4.93 3.73
C GLY A 70 12.54 4.57 4.13
N LEU A 71 11.99 3.43 3.69
CA LEU A 71 10.68 2.93 4.11
C LEU A 71 10.75 2.38 5.54
N LYS A 72 9.88 2.88 6.41
CA LYS A 72 9.80 2.51 7.83
C LYS A 72 8.55 1.70 8.10
N VAL A 73 8.73 0.55 8.74
CA VAL A 73 7.64 -0.26 9.29
C VAL A 73 6.98 0.45 10.47
N VAL A 74 5.70 0.19 10.67
CA VAL A 74 5.04 0.43 11.96
C VAL A 74 5.45 -0.70 12.91
N PRO A 75 6.09 -0.41 14.06
CA PRO A 75 6.53 -1.46 14.98
C PRO A 75 5.37 -2.34 15.45
N GLY A 76 5.50 -3.66 15.27
CA GLY A 76 4.48 -4.65 15.60
C GLY A 76 3.51 -4.99 14.46
N GLU A 77 3.61 -4.27 13.34
CA GLU A 77 2.77 -4.39 12.15
C GLU A 77 3.64 -4.54 10.89
N ASP A 78 4.73 -5.28 10.99
CA ASP A 78 5.71 -5.47 9.91
C ASP A 78 5.06 -6.07 8.65
N GLU A 79 4.17 -7.04 8.83
CA GLU A 79 3.46 -7.71 7.73
C GLU A 79 2.46 -6.76 7.07
N GLU A 80 1.64 -6.07 7.86
CA GLU A 80 0.63 -5.12 7.40
C GLU A 80 1.27 -3.90 6.73
N SER A 81 2.39 -3.41 7.29
CA SER A 81 3.21 -2.38 6.65
C SER A 81 3.66 -2.83 5.25
N GLN A 82 4.11 -4.07 5.12
CA GLN A 82 4.54 -4.63 3.84
C GLN A 82 3.36 -4.83 2.87
N LEU A 83 2.16 -5.16 3.36
CA LEU A 83 0.96 -5.27 2.53
C LEU A 83 0.60 -3.93 1.88
N VAL A 84 0.64 -2.81 2.62
CA VAL A 84 0.38 -1.48 2.05
C VAL A 84 1.40 -1.14 0.94
N ALA A 85 2.69 -1.41 1.17
CA ALA A 85 3.71 -1.19 0.15
C ALA A 85 3.53 -2.06 -1.10
N ASN A 86 3.15 -3.34 -0.91
CA ASN A 86 2.86 -4.25 -2.00
C ASN A 86 1.67 -3.76 -2.84
N ALA A 87 0.60 -3.29 -2.20
CA ALA A 87 -0.55 -2.70 -2.89
C ALA A 87 -0.12 -1.51 -3.77
N GLY A 88 0.78 -0.65 -3.28
CA GLY A 88 1.38 0.43 -4.07
C GLY A 88 2.08 -0.06 -5.34
N ARG A 89 2.94 -1.08 -5.21
CA ARG A 89 3.66 -1.69 -6.34
C ARG A 89 2.69 -2.34 -7.35
N GLU A 90 1.66 -3.02 -6.86
CA GLU A 90 0.68 -3.69 -7.69
C GLU A 90 -0.17 -2.70 -8.49
N ALA A 91 -0.63 -1.62 -7.86
CA ALA A 91 -1.35 -0.55 -8.55
C ALA A 91 -0.50 0.05 -9.70
N LEU A 92 0.80 0.23 -9.49
CA LEU A 92 1.72 0.69 -10.52
C LEU A 92 1.85 -0.31 -11.68
N LEU A 93 1.92 -1.62 -11.38
CA LEU A 93 2.00 -2.67 -12.40
C LEU A 93 0.72 -2.73 -13.23
N LEU A 94 -0.44 -2.69 -12.57
CA LEU A 94 -1.75 -2.65 -13.23
C LEU A 94 -1.87 -1.41 -14.12
N MET A 95 -1.43 -0.25 -13.64
CA MET A 95 -1.43 0.98 -14.44
C MET A 95 -0.53 0.87 -15.67
N LYS A 96 0.66 0.27 -15.56
CA LYS A 96 1.54 0.03 -16.71
C LYS A 96 0.85 -0.81 -17.78
N VAL A 97 0.19 -1.90 -17.36
CA VAL A 97 -0.56 -2.78 -18.26
C VAL A 97 -1.73 -2.04 -18.91
N ALA A 98 -2.53 -1.32 -18.12
CA ALA A 98 -3.71 -0.58 -18.60
C ALA A 98 -3.37 0.53 -19.61
N LEU A 99 -2.20 1.16 -19.46
CA LEU A 99 -1.73 2.20 -20.38
C LEU A 99 -1.01 1.64 -21.63
N GLY A 100 -0.82 0.33 -21.76
CA GLY A 100 -0.11 -0.29 -22.88
C GLY A 100 1.35 0.13 -23.01
N ARG A 101 1.96 0.63 -21.93
CA ARG A 101 3.37 1.04 -21.92
C ARG A 101 4.23 -0.20 -21.69
N GLN A 102 4.87 -0.73 -22.75
CA GLN A 102 5.83 -1.83 -22.66
C GLN A 102 7.13 -1.40 -21.97
#